data_AF-A0A971SSI2-F1
#
_entry.id   AF-A0A971SSI2-F1
#
_cell.length_a   1.000
_cell.length_b   1.000
_cell.length_c   1.000
_cell.angle_alpha   90.00
_cell.angle_beta   90.00
_cell.angle_gamma   90.00
#
_symmetry.space_group_name_H-M   'P 1'
#
loop_
_entity.id
_entity.type
_entity.pdbx_description
1 polymer ?
#
loop_
_entity_poly.entity_id
_entity_poly.type
_entity_poly.pdbx_seq_one_letter_code
_entity_poly.pdbx_strand_id
1 'polypeptide(L)'
;LKVANSPFYRRIKEISTIRGAVVLLGFNVLKSIVLSISVINLFNEKEKRNLDFYKFWQHSIACAVCAKSIASKISPPAAEDAFIAGLLHDLGKVVADQLICKNGEYREVLEVMNRANSDIIEVERSIVGVDHATLGKYLMEKWNLPALLCKTVGYHHAIVEAGNDEETRKLCAIVHVADIVTNHLGLGLGQTDRGFVDPTVLSGLGLSSHDIQEISLTLKDSISSISDEMGIPRAEPKTYFEVLQFANAQLGKLSLDLEQKKMALERRTVELSSLNQMSSQLQSSMKLSDIITILTSNALTILEAKKTRCIMRLSNLRIMITESFWLNNAPHTRSGMASTTKELLDRSNAVYPKVVNFIYAPLKVDNTVIGVLEAMPQEGAGQEEINQRLLLLRTVAEVGAQAIQRAMLITKSIKAQRLAAVSKTAIAANHEINTPLTTILLKLDMLVKEANPNKSVMAHLQEIKTEAIKIKNIVKKMLEISDVVETSYVKNEKMLDLHHAPEAEKPDTQEHVKTTPQTAAGFEDYTEEARRQAPSPSGRTAFPVEDTTPGFEDYMEQQTTELSGKISPVSGKPLKSDTPGFEDYLE
;
A
#
# COMPACT_ATOMS: atom_id res chain seq x y z
N LEU A 1 52.63 22.60 -35.85
CA LEU A 1 52.62 23.29 -37.17
C LEU A 1 51.21 23.38 -37.76
N LYS A 2 50.45 22.27 -37.89
CA LYS A 2 49.03 22.34 -38.31
C LYS A 2 48.19 23.29 -37.43
N VAL A 3 48.27 23.13 -36.11
CA VAL A 3 47.63 24.02 -35.11
C VAL A 3 48.02 25.49 -35.28
N ALA A 4 49.32 25.81 -35.38
CA ALA A 4 49.81 27.18 -35.60
C ALA A 4 49.32 27.82 -36.90
N ASN A 5 48.80 27.01 -37.81
CA ASN A 5 48.33 27.39 -39.13
C ASN A 5 46.81 27.27 -39.27
N SER A 6 46.10 26.93 -38.20
CA SER A 6 44.65 26.78 -38.24
C SER A 6 43.95 28.15 -38.32
N PRO A 7 42.69 28.20 -38.79
CA PRO A 7 41.91 29.44 -38.86
C PRO A 7 41.78 30.16 -37.50
N PHE A 8 41.88 29.41 -36.40
CA PHE A 8 41.80 29.94 -35.04
C PHE A 8 43.03 30.79 -34.66
N TYR A 9 44.25 30.38 -35.06
CA TYR A 9 45.50 31.06 -34.67
C TYR A 9 46.16 31.88 -35.80
N ARG A 10 45.85 31.60 -37.07
CA ARG A 10 46.49 32.22 -38.24
C ARG A 10 45.74 33.49 -38.68
N ARG A 11 46.43 34.65 -38.76
CA ARG A 11 45.81 35.90 -39.29
C ARG A 11 46.47 36.53 -40.53
N ILE A 12 47.76 36.33 -40.85
CA ILE A 12 48.40 37.05 -41.98
C ILE A 12 49.42 36.23 -42.81
N LYS A 13 50.20 35.29 -42.23
CA LYS A 13 51.22 34.53 -42.97
C LYS A 13 51.37 33.08 -42.46
N GLU A 14 51.65 32.15 -43.36
CA GLU A 14 51.89 30.74 -43.03
C GLU A 14 53.18 30.55 -42.22
N ILE A 15 53.08 29.78 -41.13
CA ILE A 15 54.20 29.43 -40.26
C ILE A 15 54.78 28.08 -40.70
N SER A 16 56.02 28.10 -41.18
CA SER A 16 56.73 26.92 -41.66
C SER A 16 57.74 26.35 -40.65
N THR A 17 57.98 27.03 -39.51
CA THR A 17 59.01 26.62 -38.53
C THR A 17 58.42 26.42 -37.14
N ILE A 18 58.98 25.46 -36.37
CA ILE A 18 58.58 25.22 -34.97
C ILE A 18 58.83 26.46 -34.13
N ARG A 19 59.97 27.14 -34.32
CA ARG A 19 60.28 28.40 -33.61
C ARG A 19 59.24 29.48 -33.92
N GLY A 20 58.83 29.63 -35.18
CA GLY A 20 57.75 30.55 -35.56
C GLY A 20 56.40 30.17 -34.93
N ALA A 21 56.12 28.87 -34.78
CA ALA A 21 54.92 28.39 -34.10
C ALA A 21 54.96 28.67 -32.60
N VAL A 22 56.12 28.53 -31.94
CA VAL A 22 56.31 28.86 -30.52
C VAL A 22 56.09 30.35 -30.28
N VAL A 23 56.61 31.21 -31.17
CA VAL A 23 56.45 32.67 -31.06
C VAL A 23 55.00 33.08 -31.31
N LEU A 24 54.31 32.45 -32.27
CA LEU A 24 52.92 32.77 -32.60
C LEU A 24 51.93 32.27 -31.53
N LEU A 25 52.08 31.01 -31.10
CA LEU A 25 51.16 30.36 -30.16
C LEU A 25 51.49 30.73 -28.70
N GLY A 26 52.74 31.06 -28.41
CA GLY A 26 53.26 31.15 -27.05
C GLY A 26 53.63 29.78 -26.47
N PHE A 27 54.46 29.80 -25.44
CA PHE A 27 54.97 28.59 -24.80
C PHE A 27 53.87 27.76 -24.13
N ASN A 28 52.89 28.41 -23.50
CA ASN A 28 51.81 27.73 -22.77
C ASN A 28 50.89 26.94 -23.71
N VAL A 29 50.50 27.53 -24.85
CA VAL A 29 49.67 26.83 -25.86
C VAL A 29 50.43 25.63 -26.45
N LEU A 30 51.73 25.79 -26.73
CA LEU A 30 52.54 24.67 -27.22
C LEU A 30 52.66 23.54 -26.20
N LYS A 31 52.88 23.89 -24.92
CA LYS A 31 52.90 22.93 -23.81
C LYS A 31 51.59 22.15 -23.74
N SER A 32 50.45 22.84 -23.80
CA SER A 32 49.11 22.22 -23.83
C SER A 32 49.02 21.20 -24.96
N ILE A 33 49.30 21.61 -26.21
CA ILE A 33 49.19 20.75 -27.39
C ILE A 33 50.09 19.50 -27.30
N VAL A 34 51.36 19.68 -26.92
CA VAL A 34 52.31 18.56 -26.84
C VAL A 34 51.88 17.56 -25.77
N LEU A 35 51.44 18.04 -24.62
CA LEU A 35 50.97 17.20 -23.52
C LEU A 35 49.70 16.44 -23.93
N SER A 36 48.71 17.14 -24.51
CA SER A 36 47.48 16.56 -25.04
C SER A 36 47.75 15.41 -26.02
N ILE A 37 48.56 15.65 -27.04
CA ILE A 37 48.86 14.65 -28.09
C ILE A 37 49.65 13.47 -27.50
N SER A 38 50.56 13.73 -26.57
CA SER A 38 51.34 12.67 -25.92
C SER A 38 50.44 11.71 -25.14
N VAL A 39 49.49 12.24 -24.37
CA VAL A 39 48.53 11.44 -23.59
C VAL A 39 47.58 10.66 -24.51
N ILE A 40 47.06 11.29 -25.57
CA ILE A 40 46.18 10.62 -26.55
C ILE A 40 46.89 9.42 -27.17
N ASN A 41 48.16 9.58 -27.56
CA ASN A 41 48.93 8.52 -28.20
C ASN A 41 49.29 7.37 -27.24
N LEU A 42 49.55 7.67 -25.96
CA LEU A 42 49.87 6.64 -24.95
C LEU A 42 48.75 5.62 -24.77
N PHE A 43 47.49 6.04 -24.94
CA PHE A 43 46.33 5.19 -24.72
C PHE A 43 45.61 4.81 -26.02
N ASN A 44 46.32 4.68 -27.16
CA ASN A 44 45.71 4.36 -28.47
C ASN A 44 45.71 2.86 -28.88
N GLU A 45 46.02 1.93 -27.95
CA GLU A 45 45.88 0.48 -28.17
C GLU A 45 44.43 -0.01 -28.27
N LYS A 46 43.98 -0.46 -29.47
CA LYS A 46 42.58 -0.77 -29.78
C LYS A 46 42.04 -2.09 -29.20
N GLU A 47 42.89 -3.03 -28.82
CA GLU A 47 42.50 -4.43 -28.57
C GLU A 47 41.88 -4.70 -27.19
N LYS A 48 41.77 -3.70 -26.30
CA LYS A 48 41.33 -3.87 -24.90
C LYS A 48 40.43 -2.73 -24.41
N ARG A 49 39.27 -2.50 -25.03
CA ARG A 49 38.42 -1.34 -24.68
C ARG A 49 36.96 -1.71 -24.54
N ASN A 50 36.38 -1.41 -23.38
CA ASN A 50 34.92 -1.32 -23.23
C ASN A 50 34.45 0.13 -23.35
N LEU A 51 35.32 1.08 -23.03
CA LEU A 51 35.04 2.50 -23.21
C LEU A 51 35.04 2.86 -24.71
N ASP A 52 34.07 3.64 -25.15
CA ASP A 52 34.09 4.26 -26.47
C ASP A 52 35.11 5.41 -26.46
N PHE A 53 36.35 5.10 -26.84
CA PHE A 53 37.45 6.06 -26.86
C PHE A 53 37.20 7.24 -27.78
N TYR A 54 36.38 7.06 -28.80
CA TYR A 54 36.02 8.17 -29.68
C TYR A 54 35.17 9.19 -28.92
N LYS A 55 34.08 8.72 -28.29
CA LYS A 55 33.24 9.58 -27.45
C LYS A 55 33.99 10.16 -26.26
N PHE A 56 34.88 9.38 -25.65
CA PHE A 56 35.75 9.86 -24.58
C PHE A 56 36.57 11.07 -25.00
N TRP A 57 37.32 10.96 -26.10
CA TRP A 57 38.17 12.07 -26.53
C TRP A 57 37.36 13.27 -27.02
N GLN A 58 36.19 13.04 -27.60
CA GLN A 58 35.25 14.12 -27.91
C GLN A 58 34.79 14.87 -26.66
N HIS A 59 34.41 14.14 -25.61
CA HIS A 59 34.03 14.69 -24.32
C HIS A 59 35.20 15.49 -23.71
N SER A 60 36.38 14.89 -23.63
CA SER A 60 37.57 15.53 -23.06
C SER A 60 37.98 16.80 -23.82
N ILE A 61 37.92 16.80 -25.16
CA ILE A 61 38.17 18.01 -25.95
C ILE A 61 37.09 19.05 -25.68
N ALA A 62 35.81 18.65 -25.68
CA ALA A 62 34.72 19.57 -25.41
C ALA A 62 34.87 20.23 -24.04
N CYS A 63 35.22 19.46 -23.01
CA CYS A 63 35.47 19.93 -21.67
C CYS A 63 36.67 20.88 -21.64
N ALA A 64 37.78 20.53 -22.31
CA ALA A 64 38.96 21.39 -22.43
C ALA A 64 38.62 22.75 -23.08
N VAL A 65 37.88 22.74 -24.19
CA VAL A 65 37.46 23.96 -24.89
C VAL A 65 36.51 24.78 -24.04
N CYS A 66 35.54 24.14 -23.39
CA CYS A 66 34.60 24.81 -22.50
C CYS A 66 35.30 25.43 -21.29
N ALA A 67 36.16 24.68 -20.61
CA ALA A 67 36.96 25.16 -19.49
C ALA A 67 37.84 26.34 -19.89
N LYS A 68 38.49 26.27 -21.06
CA LYS A 68 39.28 27.38 -21.61
C LYS A 68 38.44 28.61 -21.89
N SER A 69 37.26 28.46 -22.49
CA SER A 69 36.35 29.58 -22.79
C SER A 69 35.85 30.25 -21.51
N ILE A 70 35.47 29.45 -20.51
CA ILE A 70 35.07 29.94 -19.18
C ILE A 70 36.25 30.71 -18.54
N ALA A 71 37.42 30.08 -18.44
CA ALA A 71 38.61 30.67 -17.85
C ALA A 71 39.05 31.95 -18.59
N SER A 72 38.95 32.00 -19.92
CA SER A 72 39.31 33.20 -20.69
C SER A 72 38.46 34.42 -20.34
N LYS A 73 37.23 34.20 -19.86
CA LYS A 73 36.31 35.28 -19.43
C LYS A 73 36.58 35.73 -17.99
N ILE A 74 36.86 34.79 -17.09
CA ILE A 74 36.93 35.07 -15.64
C ILE A 74 38.34 35.09 -15.03
N SER A 75 39.29 34.40 -15.66
CA SER A 75 40.69 34.30 -15.24
C SER A 75 41.60 33.98 -16.43
N PRO A 76 41.87 34.96 -17.33
CA PRO A 76 42.66 34.75 -18.53
C PRO A 76 44.03 34.04 -18.32
N PRO A 77 44.78 34.29 -17.22
CA PRO A 77 46.03 33.59 -16.97
C PRO A 77 45.87 32.07 -16.80
N ALA A 78 44.73 31.62 -16.28
CA ALA A 78 44.43 30.21 -16.02
C ALA A 78 43.87 29.49 -17.25
N ALA A 79 43.65 30.17 -18.38
CA ALA A 79 42.95 29.60 -19.54
C ALA A 79 43.65 28.36 -20.15
N GLU A 80 44.98 28.35 -20.18
CA GLU A 80 45.74 27.22 -20.69
C GLU A 80 45.78 26.05 -19.70
N ASP A 81 45.88 26.33 -18.41
CA ASP A 81 45.80 25.28 -17.38
C ASP A 81 44.39 24.69 -17.28
N ALA A 82 43.34 25.50 -17.49
CA ALA A 82 41.95 25.05 -17.58
C ALA A 82 41.72 24.15 -18.80
N PHE A 83 42.35 24.48 -19.93
CA PHE A 83 42.33 23.61 -21.11
C PHE A 83 42.96 22.25 -20.83
N ILE A 84 44.16 22.23 -20.24
CA ILE A 84 44.87 20.98 -19.92
C ILE A 84 44.08 20.18 -18.90
N ALA A 85 43.60 20.82 -17.83
CA ALA A 85 42.82 20.16 -16.79
C ALA A 85 41.51 19.57 -17.36
N GLY A 86 40.77 20.34 -18.17
CA GLY A 86 39.55 19.85 -18.83
C GLY A 86 39.81 18.70 -19.82
N LEU A 87 40.97 18.65 -20.46
CA LEU A 87 41.32 17.51 -21.32
C LEU A 87 41.65 16.24 -20.52
N LEU A 88 42.29 16.40 -19.36
CA LEU A 88 42.81 15.28 -18.58
C LEU A 88 41.89 14.85 -17.42
N HIS A 89 40.82 15.59 -17.14
CA HIS A 89 39.97 15.39 -15.95
C HIS A 89 39.49 13.94 -15.82
N ASP A 90 39.19 13.33 -16.95
CA ASP A 90 38.57 12.02 -17.05
C ASP A 90 39.58 10.89 -17.37
N LEU A 91 40.88 11.18 -17.39
CA LEU A 91 41.90 10.21 -17.81
C LEU A 91 41.93 8.95 -16.92
N GLY A 92 41.47 9.05 -15.68
CA GLY A 92 41.31 7.89 -14.80
C GLY A 92 40.35 6.84 -15.34
N LYS A 93 39.35 7.21 -16.17
CA LYS A 93 38.41 6.29 -16.82
C LYS A 93 39.12 5.38 -17.81
N VAL A 94 40.07 5.94 -18.56
CA VAL A 94 40.94 5.21 -19.50
C VAL A 94 41.87 4.24 -18.75
N VAL A 95 42.45 4.70 -17.64
CA VAL A 95 43.28 3.85 -16.76
C VAL A 95 42.47 2.71 -16.18
N ALA A 96 41.27 3.00 -15.68
CA ALA A 96 40.36 2.01 -15.12
C ALA A 96 40.00 0.95 -16.16
N ASP A 97 39.57 1.33 -17.37
CA ASP A 97 39.19 0.40 -18.44
C ASP A 97 40.37 -0.46 -18.93
N GLN A 98 41.54 0.14 -19.19
CA GLN A 98 42.64 -0.57 -19.83
C GLN A 98 43.56 -1.34 -18.87
N LEU A 99 43.76 -0.84 -17.64
CA LEU A 99 44.79 -1.35 -16.74
C LEU A 99 44.25 -2.07 -15.51
N ILE A 100 43.06 -1.70 -15.04
CA ILE A 100 42.45 -2.25 -13.81
C ILE A 100 41.36 -3.27 -14.17
N CYS A 101 40.37 -2.86 -14.96
CA CYS A 101 39.15 -3.61 -15.27
C CYS A 101 39.32 -4.53 -16.49
N LYS A 102 40.30 -5.42 -16.43
CA LYS A 102 40.68 -6.28 -17.57
C LYS A 102 39.63 -7.33 -17.95
N ASN A 103 38.66 -7.62 -17.08
CA ASN A 103 37.64 -8.64 -17.31
C ASN A 103 36.27 -8.05 -17.66
N GLY A 104 36.19 -6.74 -17.93
CA GLY A 104 34.96 -6.06 -18.34
C GLY A 104 34.19 -5.41 -17.20
N GLU A 105 34.79 -5.27 -16.01
CA GLU A 105 34.17 -4.61 -14.85
C GLU A 105 33.77 -3.15 -15.18
N TYR A 106 34.56 -2.47 -16.02
CA TYR A 106 34.24 -1.10 -16.45
C TYR A 106 33.03 -1.02 -17.39
N ARG A 107 32.73 -2.09 -18.13
CA ARG A 107 31.47 -2.18 -18.89
C ARG A 107 30.28 -2.26 -17.95
N GLU A 108 30.40 -3.02 -16.87
CA GLU A 108 29.36 -3.11 -15.84
C GLU A 108 29.12 -1.75 -15.17
N VAL A 109 30.18 -0.99 -14.88
CA VAL A 109 30.07 0.41 -14.40
C VAL A 109 29.18 1.24 -15.34
N LEU A 110 29.47 1.23 -16.64
CA LEU A 110 28.68 1.99 -17.62
C LEU A 110 27.23 1.50 -17.72
N GLU A 111 26.99 0.19 -17.65
CA GLU A 111 25.65 -0.40 -17.70
C GLU A 111 24.81 -0.09 -16.44
N VAL A 112 25.40 -0.19 -15.25
CA VAL A 112 24.74 0.14 -13.97
C VAL A 112 24.44 1.63 -13.90
N MET A 113 25.43 2.46 -14.26
CA MET A 113 25.28 3.91 -14.33
C MET A 113 24.07 4.30 -15.19
N ASN A 114 23.94 3.73 -16.39
CA ASN A 114 22.84 4.04 -17.31
C ASN A 114 21.48 3.47 -16.83
N ARG A 115 21.43 2.25 -16.27
CA ARG A 115 20.17 1.62 -15.83
C ARG A 115 19.59 2.25 -14.57
N ALA A 116 20.43 2.53 -13.57
CA ALA A 116 20.01 3.00 -12.26
C ALA A 116 20.00 4.53 -12.15
N ASN A 117 20.48 5.23 -13.19
CA ASN A 117 20.67 6.68 -13.20
C ASN A 117 21.52 7.19 -12.01
N SER A 118 22.49 6.39 -11.57
CA SER A 118 23.35 6.67 -10.39
C SER A 118 24.61 7.47 -10.77
N ASP A 119 25.17 8.20 -9.81
CA ASP A 119 26.43 8.95 -9.98
C ASP A 119 27.60 8.01 -10.34
N ILE A 120 28.42 8.41 -11.30
CA ILE A 120 29.53 7.61 -11.80
C ILE A 120 30.58 7.34 -10.72
N ILE A 121 30.84 8.32 -9.84
CA ILE A 121 31.81 8.19 -8.74
C ILE A 121 31.38 7.08 -7.78
N GLU A 122 30.10 7.04 -7.42
CA GLU A 122 29.55 6.01 -6.52
C GLU A 122 29.62 4.62 -7.16
N VAL A 123 29.25 4.52 -8.44
CA VAL A 123 29.27 3.24 -9.16
C VAL A 123 30.71 2.72 -9.32
N GLU A 124 31.66 3.57 -9.72
CA GLU A 124 33.07 3.19 -9.82
C GLU A 124 33.64 2.74 -8.47
N ARG A 125 33.36 3.46 -7.38
CA ARG A 125 33.78 3.04 -6.03
C ARG A 125 33.18 1.70 -5.63
N SER A 126 31.93 1.42 -6.02
CA SER A 126 31.26 0.16 -5.68
C SER A 126 31.78 -1.06 -6.44
N ILE A 127 32.12 -0.90 -7.73
CA ILE A 127 32.52 -2.01 -8.62
C ILE A 127 34.05 -2.13 -8.71
N VAL A 128 34.73 -1.00 -8.94
CA VAL A 128 36.19 -0.94 -9.16
C VAL A 128 36.95 -0.73 -7.84
N GLY A 129 36.29 -0.18 -6.82
CA GLY A 129 36.88 0.13 -5.52
C GLY A 129 37.57 1.49 -5.45
N VAL A 130 37.69 2.20 -6.58
CA VAL A 130 38.31 3.52 -6.70
C VAL A 130 37.67 4.28 -7.86
N ASP A 131 37.47 5.59 -7.69
CA ASP A 131 36.92 6.46 -8.74
C ASP A 131 37.99 6.98 -9.71
N HIS A 132 37.53 7.40 -10.90
CA HIS A 132 38.39 7.90 -11.95
C HIS A 132 39.12 9.20 -11.57
N ALA A 133 38.52 10.09 -10.78
CA ALA A 133 39.17 11.34 -10.38
C ALA A 133 40.41 11.05 -9.53
N THR A 134 40.29 10.12 -8.58
CA THR A 134 41.40 9.63 -7.75
C THR A 134 42.50 8.96 -8.59
N LEU A 135 42.11 8.09 -9.53
CA LEU A 135 43.06 7.44 -10.45
C LEU A 135 43.79 8.45 -11.34
N GLY A 136 43.06 9.42 -11.89
CA GLY A 136 43.60 10.48 -12.74
C GLY A 136 44.63 11.32 -11.99
N LYS A 137 44.30 11.79 -10.79
CA LYS A 137 45.24 12.51 -9.92
C LYS A 137 46.51 11.71 -9.66
N TYR A 138 46.37 10.45 -9.23
CA TYR A 138 47.53 9.60 -8.94
C TYR A 138 48.44 9.41 -10.16
N LEU A 139 47.86 9.19 -11.35
CA LEU A 139 48.60 9.07 -12.60
C LEU A 139 49.39 10.35 -12.90
N MET A 140 48.74 11.51 -12.79
CA MET A 140 49.36 12.81 -13.08
C MET A 140 50.50 13.14 -12.10
N GLU A 141 50.35 12.77 -10.82
CA GLU A 141 51.42 12.88 -9.83
C GLU A 141 52.61 11.99 -10.19
N LYS A 142 52.36 10.75 -10.66
CA LYS A 142 53.44 9.85 -11.13
C LYS A 142 54.14 10.36 -12.39
N TRP A 143 53.44 11.08 -13.25
CA TRP A 143 54.01 11.78 -14.40
C TRP A 143 54.70 13.09 -14.04
N ASN A 144 54.73 13.46 -12.75
CA ASN A 144 55.35 14.66 -12.24
C ASN A 144 54.77 15.94 -12.88
N LEU A 145 53.46 15.93 -13.14
CA LEU A 145 52.74 17.11 -13.64
C LEU A 145 52.56 18.15 -12.51
N PRO A 146 52.32 19.42 -12.85
CA PRO A 146 52.10 20.48 -11.87
C PRO A 146 51.02 20.12 -10.85
N ALA A 147 51.31 20.36 -9.56
CA ALA A 147 50.42 20.03 -8.45
C ALA A 147 49.01 20.64 -8.58
N LEU A 148 48.93 21.85 -9.15
CA LEU A 148 47.66 22.52 -9.47
C LEU A 148 46.77 21.62 -10.36
N LEU A 149 47.31 21.12 -11.48
CA LEU A 149 46.58 20.26 -12.41
C LEU A 149 46.22 18.91 -11.78
N CYS A 150 47.13 18.31 -11.00
CA CYS A 150 46.86 17.05 -10.31
C CYS A 150 45.70 17.20 -9.32
N LYS A 151 45.67 18.28 -8.53
CA LYS A 151 44.57 18.58 -7.61
C LYS A 151 43.28 18.86 -8.36
N THR A 152 43.31 19.64 -9.44
CA THR A 152 42.12 19.93 -10.24
C THR A 152 41.47 18.66 -10.78
N VAL A 153 42.26 17.76 -11.37
CA VAL A 153 41.74 16.46 -11.84
C VAL A 153 41.26 15.59 -10.69
N GLY A 154 41.89 15.64 -9.51
CA GLY A 154 41.43 14.86 -8.36
C GLY A 154 40.13 15.36 -7.70
N TYR A 155 39.85 16.66 -7.77
CA TYR A 155 38.77 17.29 -7.01
C TYR A 155 37.68 17.94 -7.90
N HIS A 156 37.66 17.67 -9.21
CA HIS A 156 36.67 18.28 -10.12
C HIS A 156 35.22 17.84 -9.84
N HIS A 157 34.99 16.67 -9.22
CA HIS A 157 33.67 16.27 -8.72
C HIS A 157 33.40 16.71 -7.27
N ALA A 158 34.42 17.15 -6.54
CA ALA A 158 34.35 17.49 -5.11
C ALA A 158 35.13 18.77 -4.79
N ILE A 159 34.66 19.91 -5.32
CA ILE A 159 35.35 21.21 -5.23
C ILE A 159 35.68 21.60 -3.79
N VAL A 160 34.81 21.24 -2.83
CA VAL A 160 34.98 21.51 -1.39
C VAL A 160 36.23 20.82 -0.82
N GLU A 161 36.60 19.65 -1.35
CA GLU A 161 37.77 18.87 -0.89
C GLU A 161 39.10 19.43 -1.39
N ALA A 162 39.09 20.39 -2.32
CA ALA A 162 40.31 21.06 -2.79
C ALA A 162 40.97 21.97 -1.72
N GLY A 163 40.32 22.16 -0.57
CA GLY A 163 40.86 22.86 0.59
C GLY A 163 40.83 24.40 0.46
N ASN A 164 41.80 25.06 1.09
CA ASN A 164 41.83 26.53 1.21
C ASN A 164 42.57 27.25 0.07
N ASP A 165 43.09 26.51 -0.91
CA ASP A 165 43.80 27.10 -2.04
C ASP A 165 42.81 27.66 -3.07
N GLU A 166 42.70 28.99 -3.15
CA GLU A 166 41.74 29.67 -4.00
C GLU A 166 41.96 29.38 -5.48
N GLU A 167 43.21 29.29 -5.92
CA GLU A 167 43.56 29.04 -7.32
C GLU A 167 43.12 27.63 -7.74
N THR A 168 43.43 26.63 -6.92
CA THR A 168 42.96 25.25 -7.14
C THR A 168 41.43 25.17 -7.14
N ARG A 169 40.74 25.76 -6.15
CA ARG A 169 39.26 25.72 -6.10
C ARG A 169 38.63 26.35 -7.33
N LYS A 170 39.17 27.50 -7.78
CA LYS A 170 38.67 28.19 -8.96
C LYS A 170 38.84 27.32 -10.21
N LEU A 171 40.00 26.69 -10.38
CA LEU A 171 40.26 25.80 -11.51
C LEU A 171 39.39 24.53 -11.46
N CYS A 172 39.19 23.94 -10.27
CA CYS A 172 38.24 22.83 -10.06
C CYS A 172 36.82 23.23 -10.47
N ALA A 173 36.34 24.39 -10.03
CA ALA A 173 35.01 24.87 -10.36
C ALA A 173 34.84 25.11 -11.87
N ILE A 174 35.86 25.65 -12.55
CA ILE A 174 35.83 25.82 -14.01
C ILE A 174 35.69 24.47 -14.72
N VAL A 175 36.50 23.47 -14.35
CA VAL A 175 36.45 22.14 -14.96
C VAL A 175 35.14 21.43 -14.64
N HIS A 176 34.64 21.56 -13.40
CA HIS A 176 33.35 21.02 -12.99
C HIS A 176 32.18 21.57 -13.83
N VAL A 177 32.14 22.90 -14.00
CA VAL A 177 31.11 23.54 -14.84
C VAL A 177 31.26 23.11 -16.30
N ALA A 178 32.48 23.03 -16.81
CA ALA A 178 32.75 22.60 -18.19
C ALA A 178 32.30 21.15 -18.46
N ASP A 179 32.58 20.23 -17.53
CA ASP A 179 32.13 18.84 -17.60
C ASP A 179 30.59 18.78 -17.64
N ILE A 180 29.90 19.46 -16.71
CA ILE A 180 28.44 19.50 -16.69
C ILE A 180 27.86 20.09 -17.99
N VAL A 181 28.39 21.24 -18.46
CA VAL A 181 27.90 21.89 -19.68
C VAL A 181 28.06 20.97 -20.89
N THR A 182 29.20 20.29 -21.01
CA THR A 182 29.46 19.41 -22.16
C THR A 182 28.61 18.13 -22.11
N ASN A 183 28.32 17.60 -20.93
CA ASN A 183 27.33 16.54 -20.75
C ASN A 183 25.93 16.98 -21.23
N HIS A 184 25.48 18.20 -20.91
CA HIS A 184 24.19 18.72 -21.40
C HIS A 184 24.13 18.92 -22.91
N LEU A 185 25.27 19.22 -23.54
CA LEU A 185 25.36 19.33 -25.00
C LEU A 185 25.36 17.96 -25.71
N GLY A 186 25.11 16.87 -24.97
CA GLY A 186 25.07 15.50 -25.50
C GLY A 186 26.45 14.94 -25.82
N LEU A 187 27.52 15.56 -25.31
CA LEU A 187 28.91 15.09 -25.46
C LEU A 187 29.39 14.32 -24.23
N GLY A 188 28.47 13.79 -23.42
CA GLY A 188 28.80 12.95 -22.28
C GLY A 188 29.08 11.49 -22.66
N LEU A 189 29.76 10.78 -21.75
CA LEU A 189 30.00 9.33 -21.87
C LEU A 189 28.76 8.47 -21.55
N GLY A 190 27.80 9.02 -20.77
CA GLY A 190 26.54 8.38 -20.41
C GLY A 190 25.41 8.68 -21.39
N GLN A 191 24.33 7.88 -21.35
CA GLN A 191 23.14 8.12 -22.18
C GLN A 191 22.20 9.20 -21.63
N THR A 192 22.42 9.63 -20.38
CA THR A 192 21.64 10.65 -19.70
C THR A 192 22.44 11.95 -19.66
N ASP A 193 21.86 13.04 -20.16
CA ASP A 193 22.39 14.40 -20.00
C ASP A 193 22.39 14.71 -18.48
N ARG A 194 23.57 14.68 -17.85
CA ARG A 194 23.74 14.77 -16.39
C ARG A 194 24.34 16.10 -15.94
N GLY A 195 24.00 16.43 -14.70
CA GLY A 195 24.60 17.48 -13.90
C GLY A 195 23.60 18.59 -13.62
N PHE A 196 23.62 19.12 -12.41
CA PHE A 196 23.02 20.41 -12.11
C PHE A 196 24.19 21.32 -11.77
N VAL A 197 24.34 22.42 -12.51
CA VAL A 197 25.34 23.40 -12.11
C VAL A 197 24.75 24.16 -10.93
N ASP A 198 25.29 23.92 -9.75
CA ASP A 198 24.87 24.63 -8.55
C ASP A 198 25.04 26.15 -8.75
N PRO A 199 23.97 26.96 -8.59
CA PRO A 199 24.04 28.41 -8.71
C PRO A 199 25.11 29.05 -7.82
N THR A 200 25.44 28.43 -6.68
CA THR A 200 26.52 28.89 -5.80
C THR A 200 27.90 28.75 -6.45
N VAL A 201 28.12 27.72 -7.27
CA VAL A 201 29.37 27.52 -8.02
C VAL A 201 29.47 28.55 -9.15
N LEU A 202 28.39 28.81 -9.87
CA LEU A 202 28.36 29.84 -10.93
C LEU A 202 28.58 31.24 -10.37
N SER A 203 27.86 31.60 -9.30
CA SER A 203 28.03 32.91 -8.63
C SER A 203 29.42 33.06 -8.04
N GLY A 204 30.01 31.98 -7.48
CA GLY A 204 31.40 31.97 -7.01
C GLY A 204 32.45 32.19 -8.11
N LEU A 205 32.13 31.84 -9.37
CA LEU A 205 32.94 32.15 -10.55
C LEU A 205 32.60 33.51 -11.18
N GLY A 206 31.57 34.22 -10.69
CA GLY A 206 31.07 35.46 -11.28
C GLY A 206 30.36 35.27 -12.62
N LEU A 207 29.80 34.08 -12.87
CA LEU A 207 29.11 33.73 -14.10
C LEU A 207 27.59 33.69 -13.89
N SER A 208 26.87 34.12 -14.93
CA SER A 208 25.41 33.97 -15.02
C SER A 208 25.02 32.84 -15.98
N SER A 209 23.77 32.40 -15.92
CA SER A 209 23.23 31.43 -16.88
C SER A 209 23.30 31.93 -18.33
N HIS A 210 23.23 33.25 -18.55
CA HIS A 210 23.39 33.86 -19.86
C HIS A 210 24.83 33.68 -20.39
N ASP A 211 25.84 33.79 -19.52
CA ASP A 211 27.24 33.59 -19.93
C ASP A 211 27.49 32.14 -20.37
N ILE A 212 26.86 31.17 -19.69
CA ILE A 212 26.94 29.76 -20.07
C ILE A 212 26.25 29.50 -21.42
N GLN A 213 25.10 30.15 -21.69
CA GLN A 213 24.44 30.07 -22.99
C GLN A 213 25.31 30.64 -24.12
N GLU A 214 25.89 31.83 -23.92
CA GLU A 214 26.78 32.47 -24.89
C GLU A 214 27.99 31.58 -25.20
N ILE A 215 28.63 31.04 -24.15
CA ILE A 215 29.74 30.09 -24.30
C ILE A 215 29.26 28.89 -25.12
N SER A 216 28.14 28.25 -24.74
CA SER A 216 27.60 27.07 -25.42
C SER A 216 27.35 27.27 -26.92
N LEU A 217 26.92 28.46 -27.34
CA LEU A 217 26.73 28.80 -28.77
C LEU A 217 28.05 28.83 -29.54
N THR A 218 29.13 29.32 -28.93
CA THR A 218 30.47 29.43 -29.56
C THR A 218 31.30 28.15 -29.44
N LEU A 219 30.91 27.21 -28.56
CA LEU A 219 31.64 25.96 -28.34
C LEU A 219 31.64 25.06 -29.58
N LYS A 220 30.53 24.99 -30.32
CA LYS A 220 30.41 24.07 -31.47
C LYS A 220 31.53 24.26 -32.49
N ASP A 221 31.78 25.52 -32.89
CA ASP A 221 32.82 25.84 -33.88
C ASP A 221 34.22 25.61 -33.30
N SER A 222 34.42 25.97 -32.03
CA SER A 222 35.71 25.82 -31.34
C SER A 222 36.10 24.35 -31.14
N ILE A 223 35.13 23.50 -30.76
CA ILE A 223 35.31 22.05 -30.62
C ILE A 223 35.65 21.42 -31.97
N SER A 224 34.93 21.81 -33.03
CA SER A 224 35.18 21.30 -34.39
C SER A 224 36.59 21.62 -34.88
N SER A 225 37.03 22.87 -34.72
CA SER A 225 38.39 23.29 -35.10
C SER A 225 39.47 22.51 -34.36
N ILE A 226 39.34 22.37 -33.03
CA ILE A 226 40.35 21.70 -32.21
C ILE A 226 40.34 20.18 -32.42
N SER A 227 39.18 19.57 -32.66
CA SER A 227 39.07 18.15 -32.99
C SER A 227 39.80 17.81 -34.29
N ASP A 228 39.61 18.62 -35.34
CA ASP A 228 40.32 18.49 -36.63
C ASP A 228 41.84 18.64 -36.46
N GLU A 229 42.26 19.60 -35.63
CA GLU A 229 43.66 19.86 -35.35
C GLU A 229 44.35 18.72 -34.60
N MET A 230 43.63 18.07 -33.69
CA MET A 230 44.11 16.94 -32.89
C MET A 230 43.93 15.57 -33.59
N GLY A 231 43.26 15.53 -34.75
CA GLY A 231 43.01 14.29 -35.49
C GLY A 231 41.98 13.38 -34.81
N ILE A 232 41.11 13.95 -33.98
CA ILE A 232 40.01 13.25 -33.32
C ILE A 232 38.74 13.53 -34.16
N PRO A 233 37.97 12.50 -34.56
CA PRO A 233 36.82 12.75 -35.43
C PRO A 233 35.75 13.65 -34.75
N ARG A 234 35.04 14.41 -35.58
CA ARG A 234 34.23 15.55 -35.13
C ARG A 234 33.05 15.12 -34.26
N ALA A 235 32.86 15.81 -33.14
CA ALA A 235 31.63 15.73 -32.37
C ALA A 235 30.65 16.78 -32.90
N GLU A 236 29.39 16.39 -33.07
CA GLU A 236 28.30 17.33 -33.33
C GLU A 236 27.54 17.56 -32.01
N PRO A 237 27.91 18.56 -31.20
CA PRO A 237 27.15 18.88 -29.99
C PRO A 237 25.73 19.26 -30.36
N LYS A 238 24.78 18.83 -29.52
CA LYS A 238 23.42 19.35 -29.55
C LYS A 238 23.46 20.85 -29.29
N THR A 239 22.66 21.60 -30.01
CA THR A 239 22.45 23.02 -29.74
C THR A 239 21.64 23.21 -28.46
N TYR A 240 21.80 24.35 -27.80
CA TYR A 240 21.00 24.69 -26.62
C TYR A 240 19.48 24.57 -26.87
N PHE A 241 19.03 24.94 -28.07
CA PHE A 241 17.63 24.81 -28.47
C PHE A 241 17.16 23.36 -28.54
N GLU A 242 17.97 22.45 -29.11
CA GLU A 242 17.63 21.02 -29.17
C GLU A 242 17.56 20.38 -27.79
N VAL A 243 18.47 20.75 -26.89
CA VAL A 243 18.46 20.30 -25.48
C VAL A 243 17.19 20.75 -24.78
N LEU A 244 16.81 22.03 -24.91
CA LEU A 244 15.57 22.57 -24.33
C LEU A 244 14.32 21.89 -24.89
N GLN A 245 14.25 21.69 -26.21
CA GLN A 245 13.10 21.05 -26.85
C GLN A 245 12.95 19.60 -26.38
N PHE A 246 14.06 18.88 -26.25
CA PHE A 246 14.07 17.52 -25.71
C PHE A 246 13.59 17.49 -24.25
N ALA A 247 14.12 18.37 -23.39
CA ALA A 247 13.73 18.45 -21.98
C ALA A 247 12.23 18.75 -21.82
N ASN A 248 11.70 19.72 -22.56
CA ASN A 248 10.27 20.07 -22.53
C ASN A 248 9.38 18.91 -23.01
N ALA A 249 9.81 18.17 -24.03
CA ALA A 249 9.09 16.98 -24.50
C ALA A 249 9.06 15.87 -23.44
N GLN A 250 10.17 15.63 -22.74
CA GLN A 250 10.21 14.66 -21.64
C GLN A 250 9.34 15.09 -20.46
N LEU A 251 9.37 16.38 -20.08
CA LEU A 251 8.50 16.93 -19.04
C LEU A 251 7.02 16.75 -19.39
N GLY A 252 6.63 17.03 -20.64
CA GLY A 252 5.25 16.81 -21.10
C GLY A 252 4.82 15.34 -20.98
N LYS A 253 5.70 14.41 -21.38
CA LYS A 253 5.46 12.97 -21.25
C LYS A 253 5.30 12.54 -19.79
N LEU A 254 6.17 13.02 -18.91
CA LEU A 254 6.12 12.70 -17.48
C LEU A 254 4.87 13.28 -16.81
N SER A 255 4.51 14.53 -17.16
CA SER A 255 3.30 15.18 -16.65
C SER A 255 2.05 14.38 -17.02
N LEU A 256 1.97 13.88 -18.25
CA LEU A 256 0.85 13.05 -18.69
C LEU A 256 0.78 11.71 -17.94
N ASP A 257 1.92 11.04 -17.75
CA ASP A 257 2.00 9.79 -16.98
C ASP A 257 1.57 9.98 -15.52
N LEU A 258 2.03 11.07 -14.89
CA LEU A 258 1.65 11.41 -13.52
C LEU A 258 0.15 11.72 -13.40
N GLU A 259 -0.43 12.43 -14.36
CA GLU A 259 -1.85 12.74 -14.37
C GLU A 259 -2.70 11.47 -14.52
N GLN A 260 -2.30 10.55 -15.40
CA GLN A 260 -2.96 9.24 -15.55
C GLN A 260 -2.90 8.42 -14.26
N LYS A 261 -1.72 8.35 -13.62
CA LYS A 261 -1.54 7.65 -12.33
C LYS A 261 -2.37 8.28 -11.22
N LYS A 262 -2.44 9.62 -11.16
CA LYS A 262 -3.27 10.35 -10.20
C LYS A 262 -4.75 9.99 -10.36
N MET A 263 -5.28 10.04 -11.58
CA MET A 263 -6.67 9.67 -11.85
C MET A 263 -6.99 8.23 -11.45
N ALA A 264 -6.07 7.29 -11.70
CA ALA A 264 -6.23 5.89 -11.28
C ALA A 264 -6.28 5.73 -9.75
N LEU A 265 -5.43 6.48 -9.02
CA LEU A 265 -5.43 6.48 -7.56
C LEU A 265 -6.70 7.11 -6.96
N GLU A 266 -7.20 8.20 -7.55
CA GLU A 266 -8.44 8.84 -7.14
C GLU A 266 -9.64 7.88 -7.29
N ARG A 267 -9.75 7.17 -8.44
CA ARG A 267 -10.78 6.13 -8.64
C ARG A 267 -10.72 5.04 -7.56
N ARG A 268 -9.52 4.52 -7.28
CA ARG A 268 -9.33 3.47 -6.26
C ARG A 268 -9.68 3.95 -4.85
N THR A 269 -9.45 5.23 -4.56
CA THR A 269 -9.83 5.85 -3.28
C THR A 269 -11.35 5.90 -3.11
N VAL A 270 -12.09 6.28 -4.17
CA VAL A 270 -13.56 6.29 -4.18
C VAL A 270 -14.12 4.88 -3.97
N GLU A 271 -13.59 3.86 -4.66
CA GLU A 271 -13.97 2.46 -4.49
C GLU A 271 -13.79 1.98 -3.04
N LEU A 272 -12.63 2.24 -2.43
CA LEU A 272 -12.34 1.88 -1.05
C LEU A 272 -13.25 2.59 -0.05
N SER A 273 -13.52 3.88 -0.26
CA SER A 273 -14.44 4.65 0.60
C SER A 273 -15.85 4.05 0.58
N SER A 274 -16.31 3.62 -0.61
CA SER A 274 -17.63 3.01 -0.80
C SER A 274 -17.71 1.63 -0.17
N LEU A 275 -16.65 0.81 -0.28
CA LEU A 275 -16.53 -0.48 0.42
C LEU A 275 -16.57 -0.30 1.95
N ASN A 276 -15.88 0.71 2.48
CA ASN A 276 -15.89 1.00 3.92
C ASN A 276 -17.27 1.47 4.40
N GLN A 277 -17.93 2.35 3.64
CA GLN A 277 -19.29 2.80 3.95
C GLN A 277 -20.27 1.62 3.96
N MET A 278 -20.20 0.76 2.94
CA MET A 278 -21.00 -0.47 2.88
C MET A 278 -20.76 -1.37 4.08
N SER A 279 -19.50 -1.61 4.45
CA SER A 279 -19.13 -2.43 5.61
C SER A 279 -19.75 -1.88 6.90
N SER A 280 -19.70 -0.56 7.11
CA SER A 280 -20.33 0.11 8.26
C SER A 280 -21.86 -0.06 8.27
N GLN A 281 -22.52 0.14 7.13
CA GLN A 281 -23.98 -0.07 7.01
C GLN A 281 -24.36 -1.53 7.32
N LEU A 282 -23.58 -2.49 6.82
CA LEU A 282 -23.77 -3.90 7.09
C LEU A 282 -23.58 -4.23 8.57
N GLN A 283 -22.63 -3.60 9.27
CA GLN A 283 -22.42 -3.80 10.71
C GLN A 283 -23.62 -3.40 11.57
N SER A 284 -24.30 -2.32 11.21
CA SER A 284 -25.49 -1.84 11.95
C SER A 284 -26.77 -2.66 11.72
N SER A 285 -26.80 -3.47 10.66
CA SER A 285 -28.03 -4.16 10.23
C SER A 285 -28.18 -5.53 10.90
N MET A 286 -29.33 -5.77 11.54
CA MET A 286 -29.66 -7.06 12.19
C MET A 286 -30.58 -7.95 11.34
N LYS A 287 -31.37 -7.36 10.44
CA LYS A 287 -32.32 -8.11 9.60
C LYS A 287 -31.66 -8.51 8.30
N LEU A 288 -31.92 -9.76 7.91
CA LEU A 288 -31.35 -10.36 6.72
C LEU A 288 -31.88 -9.72 5.42
N SER A 289 -33.11 -9.21 5.41
CA SER A 289 -33.68 -8.43 4.30
C SER A 289 -32.90 -7.14 4.04
N ASP A 290 -32.49 -6.47 5.11
CA ASP A 290 -31.88 -5.14 5.05
C ASP A 290 -30.41 -5.29 4.62
N ILE A 291 -29.73 -6.29 5.18
CA ILE A 291 -28.37 -6.69 4.77
C ILE A 291 -28.28 -6.95 3.27
N ILE A 292 -29.22 -7.73 2.71
CA ILE A 292 -29.18 -8.06 1.29
C ILE A 292 -29.52 -6.87 0.41
N THR A 293 -30.43 -6.00 0.86
CA THR A 293 -30.75 -4.73 0.17
C THR A 293 -29.54 -3.80 0.12
N ILE A 294 -28.84 -3.64 1.25
CA ILE A 294 -27.60 -2.86 1.35
C ILE A 294 -26.52 -3.47 0.45
N LEU A 295 -26.37 -4.80 0.48
CA LEU A 295 -25.41 -5.54 -0.33
C LEU A 295 -25.63 -5.32 -1.84
N THR A 296 -26.85 -5.50 -2.34
CA THR A 296 -27.12 -5.36 -3.77
C THR A 296 -27.03 -3.91 -4.24
N SER A 297 -27.48 -2.96 -3.42
CA SER A 297 -27.41 -1.53 -3.75
C SER A 297 -25.97 -1.03 -3.79
N ASN A 298 -25.15 -1.37 -2.80
CA ASN A 298 -23.74 -0.96 -2.80
C ASN A 298 -22.95 -1.68 -3.90
N ALA A 299 -23.26 -2.95 -4.17
CA ALA A 299 -22.66 -3.66 -5.32
C ALA A 299 -22.97 -2.96 -6.66
N LEU A 300 -24.17 -2.39 -6.82
CA LEU A 300 -24.55 -1.65 -8.02
C LEU A 300 -23.65 -0.42 -8.23
N THR A 301 -23.42 0.33 -7.16
CA THR A 301 -22.61 1.56 -7.18
C THR A 301 -21.12 1.26 -7.30
N ILE A 302 -20.57 0.37 -6.47
CA ILE A 302 -19.12 0.04 -6.44
C ILE A 302 -18.66 -0.56 -7.77
N LEU A 303 -19.50 -1.38 -8.41
CA LEU A 303 -19.14 -2.02 -9.68
C LEU A 303 -19.53 -1.19 -10.91
N GLU A 304 -20.17 -0.04 -10.71
CA GLU A 304 -20.82 0.75 -11.76
C GLU A 304 -21.63 -0.15 -12.72
N ALA A 305 -22.39 -1.08 -12.14
CA ALA A 305 -23.10 -2.10 -12.89
C ALA A 305 -24.44 -1.55 -13.41
N LYS A 306 -24.96 -2.11 -14.50
CA LYS A 306 -26.31 -1.80 -15.00
C LYS A 306 -27.38 -2.37 -14.07
N LYS A 307 -27.12 -3.56 -13.53
CA LYS A 307 -28.01 -4.31 -12.65
C LYS A 307 -27.19 -5.23 -11.75
N THR A 308 -27.61 -5.37 -10.49
CA THR A 308 -27.10 -6.36 -9.56
C THR A 308 -28.24 -7.19 -8.99
N ARG A 309 -27.98 -8.44 -8.66
CA ARG A 309 -28.95 -9.36 -8.07
C ARG A 309 -28.28 -10.22 -7.02
N CYS A 310 -28.89 -10.34 -5.85
CA CYS A 310 -28.53 -11.33 -4.84
C CYS A 310 -29.62 -12.40 -4.79
N ILE A 311 -29.21 -13.66 -4.85
CA ILE A 311 -30.07 -14.84 -4.71
C ILE A 311 -29.57 -15.62 -3.50
N MET A 312 -30.40 -15.78 -2.48
CA MET A 312 -30.00 -16.46 -1.25
C MET A 312 -31.01 -17.54 -0.85
N ARG A 313 -30.50 -18.69 -0.39
CA ARG A 313 -31.31 -19.79 0.11
C ARG A 313 -31.58 -19.64 1.60
N LEU A 314 -32.84 -19.81 2.01
CA LEU A 314 -33.27 -19.82 3.41
C LEU A 314 -33.51 -21.25 3.91
N SER A 315 -33.57 -21.43 5.23
CA SER A 315 -33.68 -22.72 5.92
C SER A 315 -34.91 -23.58 5.56
N ASN A 316 -35.94 -23.00 4.93
CA ASN A 316 -37.20 -23.68 4.62
C ASN A 316 -37.43 -23.87 3.11
N LEU A 317 -36.35 -24.07 2.32
CA LEU A 317 -36.43 -24.16 0.86
C LEU A 317 -37.10 -22.95 0.20
N ARG A 318 -37.04 -21.77 0.84
CA ARG A 318 -37.46 -20.51 0.22
C ARG A 318 -36.23 -19.79 -0.33
N ILE A 319 -36.39 -19.16 -1.48
CA ILE A 319 -35.32 -18.37 -2.10
C ILE A 319 -35.72 -16.90 -2.02
N MET A 320 -34.82 -16.09 -1.45
CA MET A 320 -34.95 -14.64 -1.47
C MET A 320 -34.16 -14.08 -2.64
N ILE A 321 -34.81 -13.22 -3.41
CA ILE A 321 -34.19 -12.55 -4.56
C ILE A 321 -34.31 -11.05 -4.33
N THR A 322 -33.17 -10.38 -4.38
CA THR A 322 -33.10 -8.92 -4.30
C THR A 322 -32.36 -8.40 -5.52
N GLU A 323 -32.95 -7.43 -6.19
CA GLU A 323 -32.40 -6.82 -7.41
C GLU A 323 -32.24 -5.33 -7.20
N SER A 324 -31.08 -4.79 -7.58
CA SER A 324 -30.84 -3.35 -7.64
C SER A 324 -30.51 -2.91 -9.06
N PHE A 325 -31.06 -1.78 -9.49
CA PHE A 325 -30.88 -1.20 -10.82
C PHE A 325 -31.05 0.32 -10.78
N TRP A 326 -30.54 0.99 -11.81
CA TRP A 326 -30.68 2.45 -11.94
C TRP A 326 -32.03 2.81 -12.56
N LEU A 327 -32.74 3.76 -11.95
CA LEU A 327 -33.92 4.41 -12.52
C LEU A 327 -33.75 5.93 -12.29
N ASN A 328 -33.82 6.73 -13.35
CA ASN A 328 -33.61 8.19 -13.29
C ASN A 328 -32.33 8.60 -12.53
N ASN A 329 -31.20 7.91 -12.77
CA ASN A 329 -29.91 8.10 -12.07
C ASN A 329 -29.93 7.88 -10.54
N ALA A 330 -30.98 7.29 -9.98
CA ALA A 330 -31.02 6.84 -8.59
C ALA A 330 -30.98 5.30 -8.52
N PRO A 331 -30.30 4.70 -7.51
CA PRO A 331 -30.36 3.26 -7.29
C PRO A 331 -31.72 2.88 -6.69
N HIS A 332 -32.41 1.95 -7.33
CA HIS A 332 -33.65 1.37 -6.84
C HIS A 332 -33.44 -0.11 -6.54
N THR A 333 -33.99 -0.58 -5.42
CA THR A 333 -33.90 -1.98 -4.99
C THR A 333 -35.28 -2.59 -4.80
N ARG A 334 -35.47 -3.79 -5.34
CA ARG A 334 -36.67 -4.61 -5.18
C ARG A 334 -36.28 -5.93 -4.53
N SER A 335 -37.00 -6.32 -3.48
CA SER A 335 -36.85 -7.62 -2.83
C SER A 335 -38.13 -8.45 -2.93
N GLY A 336 -38.00 -9.76 -3.07
CA GLY A 336 -39.12 -10.68 -3.16
C GLY A 336 -38.77 -12.12 -2.77
N MET A 337 -39.80 -12.90 -2.48
CA MET A 337 -39.70 -14.32 -2.18
C MET A 337 -40.18 -15.13 -3.37
N ALA A 338 -39.39 -16.11 -3.82
CA ALA A 338 -39.73 -17.00 -4.92
C ALA A 338 -39.87 -18.45 -4.42
N SER A 339 -40.75 -19.22 -5.06
CA SER A 339 -40.80 -20.68 -4.92
C SER A 339 -39.55 -21.30 -5.55
N THR A 340 -39.07 -22.41 -4.98
CA THR A 340 -37.89 -23.13 -5.47
C THR A 340 -38.13 -23.71 -6.86
N THR A 341 -37.60 -23.06 -7.89
CA THR A 341 -37.40 -23.64 -9.21
C THR A 341 -36.00 -24.25 -9.31
N LYS A 342 -35.84 -25.27 -10.16
CA LYS A 342 -34.54 -25.92 -10.40
C LYS A 342 -33.45 -24.92 -10.80
N GLU A 343 -33.78 -23.95 -11.65
CA GLU A 343 -32.84 -22.89 -12.08
C GLU A 343 -32.36 -22.01 -10.92
N LEU A 344 -33.25 -21.59 -10.01
CA LEU A 344 -32.86 -20.77 -8.87
C LEU A 344 -32.06 -21.56 -7.84
N LEU A 345 -32.34 -22.87 -7.70
CA LEU A 345 -31.58 -23.76 -6.83
C LEU A 345 -30.14 -23.96 -7.35
N ASP A 346 -30.00 -24.24 -8.65
CA ASP A 346 -28.71 -24.41 -9.32
C ASP A 346 -27.87 -23.12 -9.22
N ARG A 347 -28.47 -21.95 -9.46
CA ARG A 347 -27.82 -20.64 -9.28
C ARG A 347 -27.37 -20.39 -7.84
N SER A 348 -28.20 -20.75 -6.85
CA SER A 348 -27.84 -20.60 -5.43
C SER A 348 -26.69 -21.51 -4.99
N ASN A 349 -26.46 -22.63 -5.70
CA ASN A 349 -25.36 -23.56 -5.47
C ASN A 349 -24.10 -23.22 -6.29
N ALA A 350 -24.00 -22.01 -6.83
CA ALA A 350 -22.88 -21.57 -7.68
C ALA A 350 -22.72 -22.36 -9.00
N VAL A 351 -23.82 -22.93 -9.53
CA VAL A 351 -23.86 -23.48 -10.89
C VAL A 351 -24.33 -22.38 -11.84
N TYR A 352 -23.38 -21.82 -12.60
CA TYR A 352 -23.63 -20.65 -13.43
C TYR A 352 -23.98 -21.02 -14.88
N PRO A 353 -25.05 -20.45 -15.47
CA PRO A 353 -25.27 -20.56 -16.90
C PRO A 353 -24.16 -19.78 -17.65
N LYS A 354 -23.71 -20.29 -18.80
CA LYS A 354 -22.73 -19.60 -19.69
C LYS A 354 -23.38 -18.40 -20.40
N VAL A 355 -23.89 -17.43 -19.65
CA VAL A 355 -24.42 -16.19 -20.21
C VAL A 355 -23.29 -15.17 -20.24
N VAL A 356 -22.99 -14.64 -21.42
CA VAL A 356 -21.79 -13.82 -21.71
C VAL A 356 -21.77 -12.46 -20.98
N ASN A 357 -22.89 -12.02 -20.38
CA ASN A 357 -23.07 -10.66 -19.87
C ASN A 357 -23.20 -10.53 -18.34
N PHE A 358 -22.93 -11.58 -17.56
CA PHE A 358 -22.99 -11.52 -16.10
C PHE A 358 -21.69 -12.01 -15.47
N ILE A 359 -21.27 -11.30 -14.43
CA ILE A 359 -20.24 -11.76 -13.50
C ILE A 359 -20.90 -12.25 -12.22
N TYR A 360 -20.31 -13.30 -11.63
CA TYR A 360 -20.88 -14.02 -10.51
C TYR A 360 -19.86 -14.16 -9.38
N ALA A 361 -20.31 -13.93 -8.15
CA ALA A 361 -19.55 -14.25 -6.94
C ALA A 361 -20.41 -15.05 -5.95
N PRO A 362 -19.94 -16.22 -5.49
CA PRO A 362 -20.66 -16.99 -4.48
C PRO A 362 -20.55 -16.32 -3.11
N LEU A 363 -21.65 -16.25 -2.39
CA LEU A 363 -21.68 -15.91 -0.97
C LEU A 363 -21.35 -17.18 -0.19
N LYS A 364 -20.17 -17.23 0.43
CA LYS A 364 -19.68 -18.42 1.14
C LYS A 364 -19.51 -18.15 2.63
N VAL A 365 -19.96 -19.11 3.43
CA VAL A 365 -19.77 -19.15 4.88
C VAL A 365 -19.23 -20.53 5.22
N ASP A 366 -18.06 -20.61 5.88
CA ASP A 366 -17.39 -21.87 6.23
C ASP A 366 -17.32 -22.87 5.04
N ASN A 367 -16.93 -22.33 3.87
CA ASN A 367 -16.85 -23.04 2.58
C ASN A 367 -18.20 -23.59 2.02
N THR A 368 -19.32 -23.26 2.66
CA THR A 368 -20.68 -23.58 2.20
C THR A 368 -21.26 -22.39 1.45
N VAL A 369 -21.80 -22.63 0.25
CA VAL A 369 -22.46 -21.56 -0.53
C VAL A 369 -23.86 -21.33 0.04
N ILE A 370 -24.11 -20.11 0.53
CA ILE A 370 -25.41 -19.68 1.06
C ILE A 370 -26.23 -18.88 0.04
N GLY A 371 -25.57 -18.39 -1.02
CA GLY A 371 -26.20 -17.65 -2.10
C GLY A 371 -25.20 -17.21 -3.17
N VAL A 372 -25.66 -16.39 -4.10
CA VAL A 372 -24.87 -15.80 -5.18
C VAL A 372 -25.19 -14.33 -5.35
N LEU A 373 -24.15 -13.54 -5.59
CA LEU A 373 -24.25 -12.16 -6.05
C LEU A 373 -23.90 -12.13 -7.55
N GLU A 374 -24.85 -11.68 -8.36
CA GLU A 374 -24.75 -11.51 -9.81
C GLU A 374 -24.67 -10.01 -10.13
N ALA A 375 -23.79 -9.62 -11.05
CA ALA A 375 -23.74 -8.24 -11.55
C ALA A 375 -23.60 -8.22 -13.08
N MET A 376 -24.29 -7.27 -13.71
CA MET A 376 -24.23 -7.01 -15.14
C MET A 376 -23.37 -5.76 -15.38
N PRO A 377 -22.13 -5.89 -15.92
CA PRO A 377 -21.28 -4.75 -16.24
C PRO A 377 -21.89 -3.87 -17.34
N GLN A 378 -21.36 -2.65 -17.50
CA GLN A 378 -21.74 -1.71 -18.56
C GLN A 378 -21.33 -2.24 -19.95
N GLU A 379 -22.03 -1.79 -20.99
CA GLU A 379 -21.73 -2.17 -22.38
C GLU A 379 -20.37 -1.59 -22.82
N GLY A 380 -19.50 -2.41 -23.39
CA GLY A 380 -18.18 -2.00 -23.90
C GLY A 380 -16.98 -2.18 -22.95
N ALA A 381 -17.17 -2.81 -21.77
CA ALA A 381 -16.06 -3.09 -20.86
C ALA A 381 -15.03 -4.06 -21.47
N GLY A 382 -13.74 -3.71 -21.40
CA GLY A 382 -12.65 -4.56 -21.85
C GLY A 382 -12.43 -5.79 -20.94
N GLN A 383 -11.71 -6.81 -21.41
CA GLN A 383 -11.47 -8.04 -20.64
C GLN A 383 -10.76 -7.78 -19.29
N GLU A 384 -9.83 -6.83 -19.26
CA GLU A 384 -9.10 -6.45 -18.04
C GLU A 384 -10.00 -5.76 -17.02
N GLU A 385 -10.90 -4.88 -17.48
CA GLU A 385 -11.90 -4.21 -16.65
C GLU A 385 -12.90 -5.21 -16.06
N ILE A 386 -13.35 -6.20 -16.85
CA ILE A 386 -14.21 -7.29 -16.37
C ILE A 386 -13.51 -8.09 -15.26
N ASN A 387 -12.22 -8.38 -15.40
CA ASN A 387 -11.46 -9.09 -14.37
C ASN A 387 -11.33 -8.28 -13.08
N GLN A 388 -11.11 -6.97 -13.17
CA GLN A 388 -11.08 -6.07 -12.02
C GLN A 388 -12.44 -6.00 -11.31
N ARG A 389 -13.52 -5.82 -12.07
CA ARG A 389 -14.90 -5.82 -11.53
C ARG A 389 -15.26 -7.16 -10.89
N LEU A 390 -14.79 -8.29 -11.44
CA LEU A 390 -14.97 -9.61 -10.83
C LEU A 390 -14.26 -9.73 -9.47
N LEU A 391 -13.05 -9.18 -9.34
CA LEU A 391 -12.33 -9.16 -8.06
C LEU A 391 -13.08 -8.32 -7.02
N LEU A 392 -13.54 -7.12 -7.39
CA LEU A 392 -14.36 -6.26 -6.53
C LEU A 392 -15.65 -6.95 -6.11
N LEU A 393 -16.35 -7.62 -7.04
CA LEU A 393 -17.58 -8.37 -6.77
C LEU A 393 -17.35 -9.49 -5.74
N ARG A 394 -16.20 -10.17 -5.80
CA ARG A 394 -15.82 -11.19 -4.81
C ARG A 394 -15.61 -10.59 -3.43
N THR A 395 -14.91 -9.45 -3.34
CA THR A 395 -14.72 -8.74 -2.07
C THR A 395 -16.06 -8.32 -1.46
N VAL A 396 -16.95 -7.75 -2.27
CA VAL A 396 -18.31 -7.37 -1.86
C VAL A 396 -19.11 -8.58 -1.37
N ALA A 397 -19.02 -9.72 -2.08
CA ALA A 397 -19.68 -10.96 -1.71
C ALA A 397 -19.14 -11.54 -0.39
N GLU A 398 -17.83 -11.47 -0.14
CA GLU A 398 -17.21 -11.96 1.09
C GLU A 398 -17.65 -11.14 2.31
N VAL A 399 -17.59 -9.81 2.22
CA VAL A 399 -18.09 -8.90 3.27
C VAL A 399 -19.59 -9.13 3.52
N GLY A 400 -20.37 -9.29 2.45
CA GLY A 400 -21.80 -9.61 2.54
C GLY A 400 -22.07 -10.96 3.23
N ALA A 401 -21.30 -12.00 2.90
CA ALA A 401 -21.48 -13.33 3.48
C ALA A 401 -21.19 -13.34 4.99
N GLN A 402 -20.16 -12.63 5.45
CA GLN A 402 -19.86 -12.47 6.88
C GLN A 402 -21.00 -11.74 7.62
N ALA A 403 -21.54 -10.67 7.03
CA ALA A 403 -22.67 -9.95 7.61
C ALA A 403 -23.92 -10.85 7.73
N ILE A 404 -24.19 -11.66 6.70
CA ILE A 404 -25.29 -12.64 6.71
C ILE A 404 -25.08 -13.70 7.79
N GLN A 405 -23.89 -14.29 7.89
CA GLN A 405 -23.56 -15.29 8.92
C GLN A 405 -23.80 -14.72 10.32
N ARG A 406 -23.33 -13.50 10.59
CA ARG A 406 -23.54 -12.82 11.87
C ARG A 406 -25.03 -12.64 12.17
N ALA A 407 -25.83 -12.18 11.21
CA ALA A 407 -27.27 -12.01 11.40
C ALA A 407 -27.99 -13.35 11.67
N MET A 408 -27.58 -14.42 11.01
CA MET A 408 -28.11 -15.77 11.25
C MET A 408 -27.77 -16.26 12.67
N LEU A 409 -26.52 -16.07 13.14
CA LEU A 409 -26.10 -16.43 14.49
C LEU A 409 -26.85 -15.64 15.57
N ILE A 410 -26.99 -14.33 15.39
CA ILE A 410 -27.78 -13.47 16.29
C ILE A 410 -29.23 -13.94 16.36
N THR A 411 -29.86 -14.21 15.20
CA THR A 411 -31.25 -14.70 15.15
C THR A 411 -31.41 -16.05 15.85
N LYS A 412 -30.45 -16.97 15.67
CA LYS A 412 -30.44 -18.27 16.36
C LYS A 412 -30.29 -18.11 17.86
N SER A 413 -29.39 -17.24 18.31
CA SER A 413 -29.17 -16.94 19.74
C SER A 413 -30.42 -16.34 20.39
N ILE A 414 -31.07 -15.36 19.74
CA ILE A 414 -32.31 -14.75 20.25
C ILE A 414 -33.41 -15.80 20.38
N LYS A 415 -33.56 -16.69 19.39
CA LYS A 415 -34.54 -17.80 19.48
C LYS A 415 -34.24 -18.74 20.65
N ALA A 416 -32.98 -19.13 20.83
CA ALA A 416 -32.56 -20.02 21.91
C ALA A 416 -32.78 -19.37 23.30
N GLN A 417 -32.42 -18.09 23.46
CA GLN A 417 -32.65 -17.33 24.70
C GLN A 417 -34.14 -17.20 25.02
N ARG A 418 -34.98 -16.92 24.01
CA ARG A 418 -36.44 -16.86 24.19
C ARG A 418 -37.00 -18.20 24.64
N LEU A 419 -36.60 -19.30 24.00
CA LEU A 419 -37.04 -20.64 24.37
C LEU A 419 -36.61 -20.99 25.80
N ALA A 420 -35.37 -20.67 26.18
CA ALA A 420 -34.87 -20.89 27.53
C ALA A 420 -35.65 -20.07 28.58
N ALA A 421 -35.99 -18.82 28.29
CA ALA A 421 -36.80 -17.98 29.18
C ALA A 421 -38.23 -18.53 29.36
N VAL A 422 -38.87 -18.95 28.26
CA VAL A 422 -40.19 -19.59 28.31
C VAL A 422 -40.14 -20.90 29.10
N SER A 423 -39.15 -21.75 28.84
CA SER A 423 -38.95 -23.01 29.57
C SER A 423 -38.74 -22.79 31.07
N LYS A 424 -37.87 -21.84 31.46
CA LYS A 424 -37.64 -21.49 32.87
C LYS A 424 -38.92 -21.01 33.56
N THR A 425 -39.71 -20.19 32.87
CA THR A 425 -41.00 -19.69 33.39
C THR A 425 -42.02 -20.82 33.52
N ALA A 426 -42.08 -21.73 32.55
CA ALA A 426 -42.96 -22.90 32.59
C ALA A 426 -42.61 -23.85 33.75
N ILE A 427 -41.32 -24.08 34.01
CA ILE A 427 -40.85 -24.87 35.16
C ILE A 427 -41.30 -24.24 36.48
N ALA A 428 -41.09 -22.94 36.66
CA ALA A 428 -41.49 -22.23 37.87
C ALA A 428 -43.01 -22.24 38.08
N ALA A 429 -43.78 -21.92 37.03
CA ALA A 429 -45.25 -21.97 37.07
C ALA A 429 -45.76 -23.38 37.39
N ASN A 430 -45.14 -24.42 36.83
CA ASN A 430 -45.52 -25.80 37.12
C ASN A 430 -45.29 -26.18 38.58
N HIS A 431 -44.18 -25.75 39.19
CA HIS A 431 -43.92 -25.97 40.61
C HIS A 431 -44.93 -25.25 41.52
N GLU A 432 -45.16 -23.96 41.25
CA GLU A 432 -46.08 -23.10 42.01
C GLU A 432 -47.56 -23.54 41.88
N ILE A 433 -47.99 -24.05 40.72
CA ILE A 433 -49.37 -24.48 40.49
C ILE A 433 -49.63 -25.91 40.99
N ASN A 434 -48.67 -26.84 40.82
CA ASN A 434 -48.86 -28.22 41.27
C ASN A 434 -48.94 -28.33 42.80
N THR A 435 -48.26 -27.46 43.54
CA THR A 435 -48.25 -27.47 45.01
C THR A 435 -49.67 -27.29 45.62
N PRO A 436 -50.42 -26.22 45.31
CA PRO A 436 -51.80 -26.06 45.77
C PRO A 436 -52.75 -27.07 45.14
N LEU A 437 -52.59 -27.44 43.86
CA LEU A 437 -53.44 -28.46 43.21
C LEU A 437 -53.35 -29.83 43.90
N THR A 438 -52.14 -30.26 44.26
CA THR A 438 -51.93 -31.53 44.99
C THR A 438 -52.64 -31.49 46.33
N THR A 439 -52.58 -30.36 47.04
CA THR A 439 -53.28 -30.15 48.31
C THR A 439 -54.81 -30.18 48.13
N ILE A 440 -55.34 -29.52 47.09
CA ILE A 440 -56.77 -29.51 46.75
C ILE A 440 -57.24 -30.94 46.45
N LEU A 441 -56.52 -31.67 45.59
CA LEU A 441 -56.86 -33.05 45.22
C LEU A 441 -56.84 -33.99 46.43
N LEU A 442 -55.83 -33.86 47.31
CA LEU A 442 -55.75 -34.66 48.54
C LEU A 442 -56.93 -34.41 49.47
N LYS A 443 -57.27 -33.13 49.72
CA LYS A 443 -58.43 -32.76 50.56
C LYS A 443 -59.75 -33.22 49.95
N LEU A 444 -59.91 -33.11 48.63
CA LEU A 444 -61.09 -33.64 47.93
C LEU A 444 -61.21 -35.16 48.11
N ASP A 445 -60.10 -35.90 47.97
CA ASP A 445 -60.09 -37.34 48.16
C ASP A 445 -60.41 -37.76 49.61
N MET A 446 -59.95 -36.98 50.60
CA MET A 446 -60.33 -37.18 52.01
C MET A 446 -61.81 -36.92 52.25
N LEU A 447 -62.37 -35.81 51.74
CA LEU A 447 -63.79 -35.47 51.88
C LEU A 447 -64.70 -36.52 51.25
N VAL A 448 -64.30 -37.06 50.09
CA VAL A 448 -65.02 -38.15 49.42
C VAL A 448 -64.98 -39.45 50.24
N LYS A 449 -63.89 -39.73 50.98
CA LYS A 449 -63.72 -40.96 51.76
C LYS A 449 -64.32 -40.90 53.17
N GLU A 450 -64.22 -39.77 53.87
CA GLU A 450 -64.56 -39.66 55.29
C GLU A 450 -65.98 -39.13 55.56
N ALA A 451 -66.50 -38.25 54.70
CA ALA A 451 -67.74 -37.50 55.02
C ALA A 451 -69.04 -38.14 54.49
N ASN A 452 -68.95 -39.30 53.81
CA ASN A 452 -70.06 -40.01 53.15
C ASN A 452 -71.12 -39.06 52.52
N PRO A 453 -70.72 -38.20 51.57
CA PRO A 453 -71.53 -37.07 51.13
C PRO A 453 -72.78 -37.50 50.35
N ASN A 454 -73.84 -36.71 50.43
CA ASN A 454 -75.05 -36.92 49.62
C ASN A 454 -74.75 -36.77 48.10
N LYS A 455 -75.57 -37.42 47.25
CA LYS A 455 -75.34 -37.51 45.78
C LYS A 455 -75.06 -36.17 45.10
N SER A 456 -75.72 -35.09 45.54
CA SER A 456 -75.51 -33.74 44.99
C SER A 456 -74.11 -33.21 45.30
N VAL A 457 -73.64 -33.32 46.54
CA VAL A 457 -72.31 -32.85 46.94
C VAL A 457 -71.21 -33.71 46.31
N MET A 458 -71.43 -35.01 46.18
CA MET A 458 -70.52 -35.90 45.45
C MET A 458 -70.32 -35.49 43.99
N ALA A 459 -71.37 -35.05 43.30
CA ALA A 459 -71.28 -34.58 41.92
C ALA A 459 -70.41 -33.31 41.81
N HIS A 460 -70.63 -32.32 42.69
CA HIS A 460 -69.84 -31.08 42.71
C HIS A 460 -68.36 -31.35 43.08
N LEU A 461 -68.09 -32.24 44.03
CA LEU A 461 -66.72 -32.63 44.40
C LEU A 461 -65.98 -33.32 43.24
N GLN A 462 -66.67 -34.18 42.48
CA GLN A 462 -66.12 -34.81 41.29
C GLN A 462 -65.85 -33.79 40.17
N GLU A 463 -66.70 -32.78 40.02
CA GLU A 463 -66.51 -31.71 39.04
C GLU A 463 -65.26 -30.87 39.36
N ILE A 464 -65.10 -30.44 40.62
CA ILE A 464 -63.90 -29.73 41.09
C ILE A 464 -62.64 -30.60 40.90
N LYS A 465 -62.71 -31.89 41.22
CA LYS A 465 -61.59 -32.83 41.00
C LYS A 465 -61.24 -32.93 39.52
N THR A 466 -62.24 -32.97 38.65
CA THR A 466 -62.05 -33.05 37.19
C THR A 466 -61.37 -31.78 36.66
N GLU A 467 -61.79 -30.60 37.11
CA GLU A 467 -61.16 -29.33 36.73
C GLU A 467 -59.73 -29.23 37.29
N ALA A 468 -59.47 -29.67 38.51
CA ALA A 468 -58.11 -29.71 39.07
C ALA A 468 -57.17 -30.64 38.27
N ILE A 469 -57.68 -31.79 37.79
CA ILE A 469 -56.93 -32.70 36.91
C ILE A 469 -56.70 -32.07 35.53
N LYS A 470 -57.69 -31.35 34.97
CA LYS A 470 -57.51 -30.61 33.72
C LYS A 470 -56.42 -29.55 33.84
N ILE A 471 -56.41 -28.76 34.91
CA ILE A 471 -55.35 -27.76 35.17
C ILE A 471 -53.99 -28.46 35.24
N LYS A 472 -53.87 -29.56 36.01
CA LYS A 472 -52.63 -30.34 36.08
C LYS A 472 -52.13 -30.81 34.71
N ASN A 473 -53.03 -31.26 33.84
CA ASN A 473 -52.69 -31.70 32.49
C ASN A 473 -52.25 -30.54 31.58
N ILE A 474 -52.89 -29.37 31.67
CA ILE A 474 -52.51 -28.17 30.91
C ILE A 474 -51.10 -27.70 31.32
N VAL A 475 -50.83 -27.67 32.62
CA VAL A 475 -49.52 -27.27 33.14
C VAL A 475 -48.44 -28.27 32.74
N LYS A 476 -48.74 -29.57 32.69
CA LYS A 476 -47.81 -30.58 32.16
C LYS A 476 -47.48 -30.33 30.68
N LYS A 477 -48.47 -29.99 29.85
CA LYS A 477 -48.24 -29.63 28.44
C LYS A 477 -47.37 -28.39 28.28
N MET A 478 -47.40 -27.44 29.23
CA MET A 478 -46.49 -26.28 29.21
C MET A 478 -45.00 -26.66 29.33
N LEU A 479 -44.68 -27.81 29.93
CA LEU A 479 -43.30 -28.31 30.05
C LEU A 479 -42.78 -28.99 28.78
N GLU A 480 -43.67 -29.47 27.92
CA GLU A 480 -43.33 -30.24 26.70
C GLU A 480 -43.13 -29.36 25.47
N ILE A 481 -43.12 -28.03 25.65
CA ILE A 481 -42.99 -27.04 24.57
C ILE A 481 -41.56 -27.06 24.00
N SER A 482 -41.43 -27.54 22.76
CA SER A 482 -40.16 -27.56 22.03
C SER A 482 -39.95 -26.35 21.09
N ASP A 483 -41.03 -25.62 20.77
CA ASP A 483 -40.98 -24.39 19.96
C ASP A 483 -42.03 -23.37 20.46
N VAL A 484 -41.69 -22.09 20.37
CA VAL A 484 -42.56 -20.98 20.80
C VAL A 484 -43.44 -20.56 19.62
N VAL A 485 -44.60 -21.19 19.51
CA VAL A 485 -45.65 -20.80 18.55
C VAL A 485 -46.58 -19.80 19.22
N GLU A 486 -46.65 -18.59 18.67
CA GLU A 486 -47.48 -17.50 19.20
C GLU A 486 -48.75 -17.32 18.34
N THR A 487 -49.92 -17.24 18.97
CA THR A 487 -51.17 -16.81 18.33
C THR A 487 -51.64 -15.48 18.90
N SER A 488 -52.31 -14.66 18.09
CA SER A 488 -52.85 -13.37 18.55
C SER A 488 -54.04 -13.60 19.47
N TYR A 489 -53.93 -13.11 20.72
CA TYR A 489 -54.95 -13.30 21.75
C TYR A 489 -55.82 -12.04 21.90
N VAL A 490 -55.21 -10.85 21.95
CA VAL A 490 -55.88 -9.53 21.94
C VAL A 490 -54.97 -8.51 21.21
N LYS A 491 -55.52 -7.37 20.79
CA LYS A 491 -54.97 -6.34 19.86
C LYS A 491 -53.49 -5.92 19.99
N ASN A 492 -52.74 -6.33 21.01
CA ASN A 492 -51.29 -6.15 21.15
C ASN A 492 -50.56 -7.28 21.93
N GLU A 493 -51.25 -8.37 22.29
CA GLU A 493 -50.69 -9.46 23.09
C GLU A 493 -50.82 -10.80 22.37
N LYS A 494 -49.72 -11.55 22.38
CA LYS A 494 -49.63 -12.86 21.77
C LYS A 494 -49.59 -13.92 22.86
N MET A 495 -50.41 -14.95 22.72
CA MET A 495 -50.46 -16.08 23.64
C MET A 495 -49.65 -17.23 23.07
N LEU A 496 -48.98 -17.97 23.97
CA LEU A 496 -48.29 -19.21 23.64
C LEU A 496 -49.35 -20.26 23.24
N ASP A 497 -49.32 -20.74 22.00
CA ASP A 497 -50.27 -21.73 21.52
C ASP A 497 -49.83 -23.13 21.96
N LEU A 498 -50.43 -23.59 23.07
CA LEU A 498 -50.20 -24.90 23.67
C LEU A 498 -50.81 -26.07 22.87
N HIS A 499 -51.56 -25.78 21.79
CA HIS A 499 -52.20 -26.79 20.96
C HIS A 499 -51.49 -27.03 19.62
N HIS A 500 -50.66 -26.08 19.17
CA HIS A 500 -49.87 -26.18 17.92
C HIS A 500 -48.35 -26.20 18.12
N ALA A 501 -47.86 -26.15 19.36
CA ALA A 501 -46.45 -26.37 19.65
C ALA A 501 -46.08 -27.85 19.38
N PRO A 502 -45.06 -28.16 18.57
CA PRO A 502 -44.64 -29.53 18.33
C PRO A 502 -44.21 -30.20 19.64
N GLU A 503 -44.72 -31.41 19.91
CA GLU A 503 -44.24 -32.26 21.00
C GLU A 503 -42.80 -32.69 20.71
N ALA A 504 -41.94 -32.74 21.73
CA ALA A 504 -40.58 -33.27 21.56
C ALA A 504 -40.64 -34.74 21.10
N GLU A 505 -40.04 -35.06 19.95
CA GLU A 505 -39.95 -36.44 19.46
C GLU A 505 -39.21 -37.32 20.47
N LYS A 506 -39.80 -38.49 20.79
CA LYS A 506 -39.13 -39.53 21.57
C LYS A 506 -38.06 -40.19 20.69
N PRO A 507 -36.87 -40.51 21.23
CA PRO A 507 -35.84 -41.20 20.46
C PRO A 507 -36.34 -42.58 20.03
N ASP A 508 -36.25 -42.84 18.73
CA ASP A 508 -36.71 -44.05 18.06
C ASP A 508 -35.84 -45.24 18.46
N THR A 509 -36.46 -46.29 19.00
CA THR A 509 -35.82 -47.58 19.27
C THR A 509 -36.03 -48.49 18.07
N GLN A 510 -35.03 -48.61 17.18
CA GLN A 510 -34.85 -49.82 16.36
C GLN A 510 -33.44 -49.98 15.77
N GLU A 511 -32.85 -51.14 16.11
CA GLU A 511 -31.81 -51.94 15.45
C GLU A 511 -30.41 -51.35 15.16
N HIS A 512 -29.49 -51.64 16.09
CA HIS A 512 -28.07 -51.78 15.80
C HIS A 512 -27.77 -53.15 15.15
N VAL A 513 -27.30 -53.14 13.90
CA VAL A 513 -26.32 -54.13 13.40
C VAL A 513 -24.97 -53.41 13.18
N LYS A 514 -23.92 -54.08 13.67
CA LYS A 514 -22.54 -53.64 13.92
C LYS A 514 -21.86 -52.88 12.75
N THR A 515 -21.13 -51.80 13.07
CA THR A 515 -19.65 -51.78 13.16
C THR A 515 -19.13 -50.46 13.76
N THR A 516 -18.17 -50.60 14.70
CA THR A 516 -17.43 -49.60 15.51
C THR A 516 -16.77 -48.44 14.73
N PRO A 517 -16.57 -47.26 15.35
CA PRO A 517 -15.35 -47.02 16.15
C PRO A 517 -15.53 -46.27 17.48
N GLN A 518 -14.81 -46.79 18.49
CA GLN A 518 -14.08 -46.07 19.55
C GLN A 518 -14.84 -45.14 20.53
N THR A 519 -15.18 -45.73 21.68
CA THR A 519 -14.95 -45.25 23.08
C THR A 519 -14.76 -43.74 23.27
N ALA A 520 -15.74 -43.02 23.86
CA ALA A 520 -16.09 -42.99 25.31
C ALA A 520 -15.03 -42.25 26.14
N ALA A 521 -15.30 -41.40 27.13
CA ALA A 521 -16.48 -40.96 27.90
C ALA A 521 -15.98 -39.72 28.70
N GLY A 522 -16.73 -38.89 29.42
CA GLY A 522 -18.03 -38.99 30.07
C GLY A 522 -17.90 -38.22 31.40
N PHE A 523 -18.95 -37.49 31.78
CA PHE A 523 -19.12 -36.89 33.09
C PHE A 523 -20.43 -37.48 33.63
N GLU A 524 -20.36 -38.16 34.78
CA GLU A 524 -21.53 -38.62 35.52
C GLU A 524 -21.54 -37.99 36.92
N ASP A 525 -22.75 -37.57 37.29
CA ASP A 525 -23.24 -37.10 38.58
C ASP A 525 -23.02 -38.10 39.72
N TYR A 526 -22.97 -37.59 40.96
CA TYR A 526 -23.64 -38.20 42.12
C TYR A 526 -23.86 -37.16 43.24
N THR A 527 -25.07 -37.09 43.77
CA THR A 527 -25.39 -36.63 45.13
C THR A 527 -26.18 -37.71 45.85
N GLU A 528 -25.75 -38.09 47.07
CA GLU A 528 -26.63 -38.38 48.21
C GLU A 528 -25.85 -38.56 49.53
N GLU A 529 -26.51 -38.19 50.64
CA GLU A 529 -26.03 -38.06 52.02
C GLU A 529 -25.94 -39.39 52.80
N ALA A 530 -25.12 -39.44 53.87
CA ALA A 530 -25.57 -39.79 55.23
C ALA A 530 -24.45 -39.84 56.31
N ARG A 531 -24.56 -38.93 57.28
CA ARG A 531 -24.48 -39.11 58.76
C ARG A 531 -23.22 -39.66 59.48
N ARG A 532 -22.74 -38.76 60.38
CA ARG A 532 -22.51 -38.88 61.84
C ARG A 532 -21.06 -39.05 62.40
N GLN A 533 -20.74 -38.02 63.20
CA GLN A 533 -20.04 -37.99 64.51
C GLN A 533 -18.49 -37.99 64.57
N ALA A 534 -18.00 -36.91 65.21
CA ALA A 534 -16.62 -36.58 65.58
C ALA A 534 -16.17 -37.29 66.89
N PRO A 535 -14.87 -37.27 67.28
CA PRO A 535 -14.28 -36.07 67.88
C PRO A 535 -12.82 -35.74 67.48
N SER A 536 -12.44 -34.50 67.79
CA SER A 536 -11.14 -33.82 67.72
C SER A 536 -10.25 -34.14 68.96
N PRO A 537 -9.16 -33.41 69.34
CA PRO A 537 -8.36 -32.35 68.66
C PRO A 537 -6.81 -32.43 68.86
N SER A 538 -6.03 -31.73 68.02
CA SER A 538 -4.86 -30.87 68.40
C SER A 538 -4.11 -30.44 67.12
N GLY A 539 -3.78 -29.19 66.82
CA GLY A 539 -4.01 -27.89 67.44
C GLY A 539 -3.33 -26.80 66.59
N ARG A 540 -3.88 -25.57 66.63
CA ARG A 540 -3.28 -24.22 66.42
C ARG A 540 -2.47 -24.00 65.12
N THR A 541 -2.78 -23.03 64.26
CA THR A 541 -2.96 -21.58 64.50
C THR A 541 -3.89 -20.90 63.46
N ALA A 542 -4.39 -19.71 63.80
CA ALA A 542 -5.61 -19.08 63.29
C ALA A 542 -5.46 -18.01 62.17
N PHE A 543 -6.56 -17.89 61.42
CA PHE A 543 -7.14 -16.85 60.52
C PHE A 543 -7.28 -15.44 61.14
N PRO A 544 -7.72 -14.32 60.46
CA PRO A 544 -8.80 -14.23 59.43
C PRO A 544 -8.65 -13.21 58.25
N VAL A 545 -9.24 -13.47 57.05
CA VAL A 545 -10.55 -12.99 56.43
C VAL A 545 -10.40 -11.57 55.81
N GLU A 546 -10.70 -11.28 54.54
CA GLU A 546 -12.00 -11.08 53.82
C GLU A 546 -11.71 -11.08 52.29
N ASP A 547 -12.45 -11.78 51.42
CA ASP A 547 -13.76 -11.42 50.80
C ASP A 547 -13.82 -10.02 50.16
N THR A 548 -13.84 -9.97 48.81
CA THR A 548 -14.75 -9.14 47.99
C THR A 548 -14.30 -9.11 46.52
N THR A 549 -15.13 -9.70 45.65
CA THR A 549 -15.24 -9.35 44.23
C THR A 549 -15.99 -8.02 44.08
N PRO A 550 -15.47 -7.04 43.30
CA PRO A 550 -16.28 -5.92 42.83
C PRO A 550 -16.88 -6.22 41.45
N GLY A 551 -18.16 -5.88 41.33
CA GLY A 551 -18.98 -6.04 40.15
C GLY A 551 -18.83 -4.90 39.13
N PHE A 552 -19.69 -5.04 38.13
CA PHE A 552 -19.77 -4.31 36.88
C PHE A 552 -20.35 -2.90 37.08
N GLU A 553 -19.59 -1.95 37.63
CA GLU A 553 -20.05 -0.54 37.78
C GLU A 553 -18.93 0.55 37.83
N ASP A 554 -17.67 0.22 37.50
CA ASP A 554 -16.51 1.13 37.66
C ASP A 554 -16.01 1.83 36.37
N TYR A 555 -16.79 1.85 35.29
CA TYR A 555 -16.44 2.62 34.09
C TYR A 555 -17.60 3.54 33.73
N MET A 556 -17.55 4.76 34.26
CA MET A 556 -18.08 6.03 33.73
C MET A 556 -18.62 6.89 34.87
N GLU A 557 -17.77 7.70 35.51
CA GLU A 557 -18.15 9.07 35.88
C GLU A 557 -16.96 9.91 36.37
N GLN A 558 -17.05 11.21 36.08
CA GLN A 558 -16.30 12.34 36.63
C GLN A 558 -14.99 12.74 35.94
N GLN A 559 -15.21 13.43 34.81
CA GLN A 559 -14.63 14.75 34.59
C GLN A 559 -14.81 15.68 35.82
N THR A 560 -13.90 16.65 35.89
CA THR A 560 -13.93 17.94 36.60
C THR A 560 -13.29 18.06 38.00
N THR A 561 -12.15 18.79 37.97
CA THR A 561 -11.70 19.82 38.93
C THR A 561 -11.25 19.40 40.33
N GLU A 562 -10.17 19.90 40.92
CA GLU A 562 -8.96 20.63 40.51
C GLU A 562 -8.14 20.87 41.81
N LEU A 563 -6.82 21.06 41.65
CA LEU A 563 -5.93 21.86 42.52
C LEU A 563 -5.45 21.32 43.88
N SER A 564 -4.21 20.82 43.94
CA SER A 564 -3.01 21.58 44.37
C SER A 564 -1.79 20.63 44.47
N GLY A 565 -0.56 20.93 44.07
CA GLY A 565 0.03 22.10 43.46
C GLY A 565 1.53 21.88 43.16
N LYS A 566 2.09 22.82 42.39
CA LYS A 566 3.51 23.16 42.16
C LYS A 566 4.31 22.38 41.10
N ILE A 567 4.15 22.85 39.86
CA ILE A 567 5.22 22.94 38.86
C ILE A 567 5.29 24.39 38.36
N SER A 568 6.48 24.91 38.12
CA SER A 568 6.75 26.19 37.44
C SER A 568 8.02 26.03 36.58
N PRO A 569 8.26 26.89 35.57
CA PRO A 569 7.46 26.99 34.34
C PRO A 569 8.35 27.03 33.08
N VAL A 570 7.87 26.54 31.94
CA VAL A 570 8.32 27.05 30.63
C VAL A 570 7.10 27.21 29.73
N SER A 571 6.83 28.45 29.37
CA SER A 571 5.66 28.93 28.61
C SER A 571 5.75 28.59 27.13
N GLY A 572 4.65 28.11 26.56
CA GLY A 572 4.51 27.85 25.13
C GLY A 572 4.12 29.06 24.29
N LYS A 573 4.20 28.87 22.97
CA LYS A 573 3.34 29.43 21.91
C LYS A 573 3.54 28.58 20.61
N PRO A 574 2.63 28.70 19.62
CA PRO A 574 1.99 27.57 18.93
C PRO A 574 2.81 26.98 17.77
N LEU A 575 2.55 25.71 17.44
CA LEU A 575 3.02 25.11 16.18
C LEU A 575 2.44 25.90 15.00
N LYS A 576 3.30 26.67 14.33
CA LYS A 576 3.09 27.19 12.98
C LYS A 576 3.55 26.14 11.97
N SER A 577 2.73 25.93 10.95
CA SER A 577 3.05 25.25 9.71
C SER A 577 3.87 26.20 8.82
N ASP A 578 5.19 26.04 8.80
CA ASP A 578 6.07 26.79 7.90
C ASP A 578 6.45 25.91 6.70
N THR A 579 5.55 25.82 5.72
CA THR A 579 5.92 25.61 4.31
C THR A 579 5.98 26.99 3.66
N PRO A 580 7.12 27.43 3.08
CA PRO A 580 7.18 28.72 2.42
C PRO A 580 6.22 28.77 1.23
N GLY A 581 5.31 29.74 1.25
CA GLY A 581 4.51 30.11 0.10
C GLY A 581 5.35 30.90 -0.90
N PHE A 582 4.96 30.86 -2.16
CA PHE A 582 5.66 31.42 -3.33
C PHE A 582 5.84 32.96 -3.31
N GLU A 583 5.39 33.66 -2.25
CA GLU A 583 5.36 35.13 -2.18
C GLU A 583 6.55 35.74 -1.39
N ASP A 584 7.37 34.94 -0.69
CA ASP A 584 8.51 35.43 0.10
C ASP A 584 9.82 35.60 -0.71
N TYR A 585 9.76 35.57 -2.06
CA TYR A 585 10.94 35.71 -2.94
C TYR A 585 10.99 37.02 -3.74
N LEU A 586 10.19 38.02 -3.38
CA LEU A 586 10.20 39.33 -4.03
C LEU A 586 10.17 40.46 -3.00
N GLU A 587 11.31 40.71 -2.35
CA GLU A 587 11.78 42.04 -1.90
C GLU A 587 13.28 42.05 -1.60
#